data_AF-A0A0Q8MYC8-F1
#
_entry.id   AF-A0A0Q8MYC8-F1
#
_cell.length_a   1.000
_cell.length_b   1.000
_cell.length_c   1.000
_cell.angle_alpha   90.00
_cell.angle_beta   90.00
_cell.angle_gamma   90.00
#
_symmetry.space_group_name_H-M   'P 1'
#
loop_
_entity.id
_entity.type
_entity.pdbx_description
1 polymer ?
#
loop_
_entity_poly.entity_id
_entity_poly.type
_entity_poly.pdbx_seq_one_letter_code
_entity_poly.pdbx_strand_id
1 'polypeptide(L)' 'MVKVIMESWRYGLKKVSLTKLQYEKLGLSLSESKTNTDMLLDDQIIILEIEDENMAQEFLAEADKFGVNCKMIQ' A
#
# COMPACT_ATOMS: atom_id res chain seq x y z
N MET A 1 -1.03 -11.60 -11.91
CA MET A 1 -1.75 -11.04 -10.76
C MET A 1 -1.04 -11.47 -9.50
N VAL A 2 -0.70 -10.51 -8.66
CA VAL A 2 0.00 -10.71 -7.39
C VAL A 2 -0.76 -9.91 -6.33
N LYS A 3 -0.87 -10.47 -5.13
CA LYS A 3 -1.54 -9.80 -4.01
C LYS A 3 -0.52 -9.14 -3.11
N VAL A 4 -0.67 -7.85 -2.87
CA VAL A 4 0.04 -7.13 -1.81
C VAL A 4 -0.90 -6.94 -0.64
N ILE A 5 -0.49 -7.41 0.53
CA ILE A 5 -1.24 -7.29 1.77
C ILE A 5 -0.53 -6.27 2.65
N MET A 6 -1.22 -5.18 2.99
CA MET A 6 -0.79 -4.22 4.01
C MET A 6 -1.48 -4.61 5.32
N GLU A 7 -0.70 -5.10 6.29
CA GLU A 7 -1.22 -5.73 7.51
C GLU A 7 -1.27 -4.78 8.70
N SER A 8 -0.32 -3.85 8.77
CA SER A 8 -0.19 -2.88 9.87
C SER A 8 0.77 -1.75 9.48
N TRP A 9 0.96 -0.81 10.38
CA TRP A 9 1.87 0.31 10.22
C TRP A 9 2.80 0.46 11.44
N ARG A 10 3.87 1.22 11.25
CA ARG A 10 4.89 1.54 12.26
C ARG A 10 4.86 3.01 12.60
N TYR A 11 5.27 3.35 13.83
CA TYR A 11 5.42 4.74 14.25
C TYR A 11 6.24 5.55 13.24
N GLY A 12 5.76 6.75 12.89
CA GLY A 12 6.36 7.57 11.84
C GLY A 12 5.86 7.28 10.42
N LEU A 13 4.75 6.53 10.26
CA LEU A 13 4.11 6.28 8.98
C LEU A 13 3.96 7.56 8.15
N LYS A 14 4.53 7.56 6.95
CA LYS A 14 4.39 8.65 5.97
C LYS A 14 3.06 8.53 5.24
N LYS A 15 1.96 8.79 5.95
CA LYS A 15 0.57 8.66 5.47
C LYS A 15 0.36 9.24 4.06
N VAL A 16 0.73 10.50 3.87
CA VAL A 16 0.56 11.21 2.59
C VAL A 16 1.38 10.57 1.47
N SER A 17 2.58 10.08 1.78
CA SER A 17 3.42 9.36 0.80
C SER A 17 2.82 8.02 0.41
N LEU A 18 2.23 7.27 1.36
CA LEU A 18 1.52 6.03 1.07
C LEU A 18 0.30 6.26 0.17
N THR A 19 -0.49 7.30 0.46
CA THR A 19 -1.64 7.67 -0.38
C THR A 19 -1.18 8.05 -1.79
N LYS A 20 -0.09 8.81 -1.93
CA LYS A 20 0.47 9.16 -3.25
C LYS A 20 1.00 7.95 -4.00
N LEU A 21 1.67 7.02 -3.31
CA LEU A 21 2.19 5.80 -3.91
C LEU A 21 1.08 4.98 -4.57
N GLN A 22 -0.05 4.81 -3.89
CA GLN A 22 -1.22 4.12 -4.43
C GLN A 22 -1.81 4.84 -5.66
N TYR A 23 -1.93 6.17 -5.60
CA TYR A 23 -2.44 6.96 -6.71
C TYR A 23 -1.50 6.94 -7.94
N GLU A 24 -0.21 7.20 -7.73
CA GLU A 24 0.77 7.40 -8.81
C GLU A 24 1.25 6.08 -9.42
N LYS A 25 1.50 5.03 -8.60
CA LYS A 25 2.00 3.75 -9.11
C LYS A 25 0.89 2.78 -9.50
N LEU A 26 -0.17 2.68 -8.70
CA LEU A 26 -1.23 1.70 -8.94
C LEU A 26 -2.39 2.26 -9.77
N GLY A 27 -2.38 3.56 -10.05
CA GLY A 27 -3.44 4.22 -10.82
C GLY A 27 -4.79 4.26 -10.10
N LEU A 28 -4.82 3.97 -8.79
CA LEU A 28 -6.03 4.09 -7.97
C LEU A 28 -6.48 5.54 -7.92
N SER A 29 -7.78 5.78 -7.72
CA SER A 29 -8.24 7.14 -7.49
C SER A 29 -7.67 7.70 -6.18
N LEU A 30 -7.58 9.03 -6.08
CA LEU A 30 -7.15 9.68 -4.84
C LEU A 30 -8.07 9.32 -3.66
N SER A 31 -9.37 9.16 -3.92
CA SER A 31 -10.34 8.75 -2.90
C SER A 31 -10.04 7.34 -2.40
N GLU A 32 -9.90 6.36 -3.29
CA GLU A 32 -9.58 4.96 -2.92
C GLU A 32 -8.24 4.88 -2.17
N SER A 33 -7.22 5.56 -2.69
CA SER A 33 -5.89 5.60 -2.07
C SER A 33 -5.93 6.16 -0.65
N LYS A 34 -6.75 7.21 -0.43
CA LYS A 34 -6.95 7.81 0.89
C LYS A 34 -7.70 6.85 1.80
N THR A 35 -8.81 6.27 1.33
CA THR A 35 -9.61 5.31 2.09
C THR A 35 -8.77 4.13 2.55
N ASN A 36 -7.95 3.53 1.68
CA ASN A 36 -7.05 2.44 2.05
C ASN A 36 -6.05 2.84 3.14
N THR A 37 -5.52 4.06 3.03
CA THR A 37 -4.57 4.59 4.01
C THR A 37 -5.23 4.85 5.36
N ASP A 38 -6.46 5.38 5.36
CA ASP A 38 -7.25 5.63 6.56
C ASP A 38 -7.64 4.31 7.25
N MET A 39 -8.11 3.33 6.47
CA MET A 39 -8.42 1.99 6.97
C MET A 39 -7.20 1.30 7.58
N LEU A 40 -6.01 1.43 6.98
CA LEU A 40 -4.77 0.88 7.53
C LEU A 40 -4.42 1.51 8.90
N LEU A 41 -4.70 2.81 9.09
CA LEU A 41 -4.51 3.50 10.37
C LEU A 41 -5.51 3.04 11.43
N ASP A 42 -6.69 2.59 11.01
CA ASP A 42 -7.69 1.94 11.86
C ASP A 42 -7.42 0.43 12.06
N ASP A 43 -6.16 0.01 11.85
CA ASP A 43 -5.67 -1.37 11.98
C ASP A 43 -6.40 -2.41 11.10
N GLN A 44 -6.98 -1.96 9.99
CA GLN A 44 -7.60 -2.85 9.00
C GLN A 44 -6.58 -3.33 7.98
N ILE A 45 -6.74 -4.58 7.55
CA ILE A 45 -5.91 -5.18 6.51
C ILE A 45 -6.40 -4.73 5.14
N ILE A 46 -5.48 -4.27 4.29
CA ILE A 46 -5.76 -3.92 2.90
C ILE A 46 -5.11 -4.95 1.98
N ILE A 47 -5.87 -5.43 1.00
CA ILE A 47 -5.38 -6.33 -0.04
C ILE A 47 -5.48 -5.59 -1.38
N LEU A 48 -4.34 -5.42 -2.02
CA LEU A 48 -4.22 -4.81 -3.34
C LEU A 48 -3.90 -5.91 -4.34
N GLU A 49 -4.72 -6.00 -5.39
CA GLU A 49 -4.47 -6.90 -6.51
C GLU A 49 -3.75 -6.10 -7.60
N ILE A 50 -2.51 -6.50 -7.90
CA ILE A 50 -1.64 -5.82 -8.86
C ILE A 50 -1.33 -6.80 -9.99
N GLU A 51 -1.55 -6.39 -11.24
CA GLU A 51 -1.35 -7.27 -12.39
C GLU A 51 0.15 -7.54 -12.65
N ASP A 52 0.96 -6.48 -12.59
CA ASP A 52 2.39 -6.49 -12.86
C ASP A 52 3.19 -6.80 -11.58
N GLU A 53 3.96 -7.88 -11.60
CA GLU A 53 4.79 -8.32 -10.48
C GLU A 53 5.92 -7.34 -10.15
N ASN A 54 6.55 -6.70 -11.15
CA ASN A 54 7.59 -5.71 -10.92
C ASN A 54 7.01 -4.49 -10.21
N MET A 55 5.82 -4.03 -10.64
CA MET A 55 5.10 -2.95 -9.97
C MET A 55 4.74 -3.31 -8.53
N ALA A 56 4.30 -4.56 -8.27
CA ALA A 56 4.00 -5.04 -6.93
C ALA A 56 5.24 -5.05 -6.03
N GLN A 57 6.40 -5.49 -6.55
CA GLN A 57 7.67 -5.49 -5.83
C GLN A 57 8.15 -4.07 -5.52
N GLU A 58 8.07 -3.14 -6.49
CA GLU A 58 8.41 -1.73 -6.27
C GLU A 58 7.51 -1.09 -5.21
N PHE A 59 6.19 -1.32 -5.32
CA PHE A 59 5.23 -0.84 -4.34
C PHE A 59 5.56 -1.37 -2.93
N LEU A 60 5.83 -2.66 -2.79
CA LEU A 60 6.18 -3.29 -1.52
C LEU A 60 7.41 -2.63 -0.89
N ALA A 61 8.47 -2.41 -1.68
CA ALA A 61 9.71 -1.81 -1.20
C ALA A 61 9.54 -0.33 -0.78
N GLU A 62 8.69 0.44 -1.47
CA GLU A 62 8.40 1.83 -1.11
C GLU A 62 7.45 1.93 0.09
N ALA A 63 6.42 1.09 0.14
CA ALA A 63 5.47 1.04 1.25
C ALA A 63 6.19 0.68 2.57
N ASP A 64 7.11 -0.29 2.54
CA ASP A 64 7.95 -0.59 3.70
C ASP A 64 8.73 0.63 4.18
N LYS A 65 9.41 1.35 3.28
CA LYS A 65 10.14 2.60 3.62
C LYS A 65 9.26 3.70 4.20
N PHE A 66 7.96 3.70 3.88
CA PHE A 66 7.00 4.63 4.45
C PHE A 66 6.49 4.22 5.82
N GLY A 67 6.85 3.03 6.31
CA GLY A 67 6.45 2.53 7.62
C GLY A 67 5.27 1.57 7.56
N VAL A 68 4.94 1.00 6.40
CA VAL A 68 3.89 -0.02 6.27
C VAL A 68 4.49 -1.40 6.42
N ASN A 69 3.90 -2.25 7.24
CA ASN A 69 4.22 -3.68 7.25
C ASN A 69 3.37 -4.33 6.16
N CYS A 70 4.01 -4.71 5.07
CA CYS A 70 3.35 -5.31 3.93
C CYS A 70 4.07 -6.57 3.45
N LYS A 71 3.32 -7.47 2.82
CA LYS A 71 3.84 -8.71 2.25
C LYS A 71 3.18 -9.01 0.91
N MET A 72 3.90 -9.74 0.08
CA MET A 72 3.43 -10.18 -1.22
C MET A 72 3.07 -11.67 -1.18
N ILE A 73 1.94 -12.04 -1.77
CA ILE A 73 1.51 -13.43 -1.95
C ILE A 73 1.21 -13.65 -3.43
N GLN A 74 1.79 -14.70 -4.01
CA GLN A 74 1.48 -15.19 -5.36
C GLN A 74 0.36 -16.23 -5.29
#